data_AF-A0A9Q4CA78-F1
#
_entry.id   AF-A0A9Q4CA78-F1
#
_cell.length_a   1.000
_cell.length_b   1.000
_cell.length_c   1.000
_cell.angle_alpha   90.00
_cell.angle_beta   90.00
_cell.angle_gamma   90.00
#
_symmetry.space_group_name_H-M   'P 1'
#
loop_
_entity.id
_entity.type
_entity.pdbx_description
1 polymer ?
#
loop_
_entity_poly.entity_id
_entity_poly.type
_entity_poly.pdbx_seq_one_letter_code
_entity_poly.pdbx_strand_id
1 'polypeptide(L)'
;MDDDALPERSANGSPVSAWPLVATGLLCVVLTAWLKLEGIILGALIMSMVYFVLRHRPDGAEAESLATSIRLSAEDITDVIEEFERFRSGTDADSVADRSQKRPALADPDCSHPDIETFYFEYGKARRFIGRLDERLTGDLSIPQLETLLGVTDRRALDLRDAWAQARRAALRLGVDYE
;
A
#
# COMPACT_ATOMS: atom_id res chain seq x y z
N MET A 1 27.17 -30.38 10.91
CA MET A 1 25.94 -31.03 11.38
C MET A 1 25.40 -30.11 12.45
N ASP A 2 24.69 -29.08 12.01
CA ASP A 2 23.85 -28.22 12.82
C ASP A 2 22.74 -27.78 11.86
N ASP A 3 21.57 -28.35 12.06
CA ASP A 3 20.33 -28.06 11.35
C ASP A 3 19.88 -26.63 11.72
N ASP A 4 20.06 -25.68 10.81
CA ASP A 4 19.38 -24.38 10.86
C ASP A 4 17.91 -24.58 10.49
N ALA A 5 17.14 -25.06 11.49
CA ALA A 5 15.70 -25.15 11.43
C ALA A 5 15.10 -23.73 11.41
N LEU A 6 14.54 -23.36 10.26
CA LEU A 6 13.70 -22.18 10.09
C LEU A 6 12.53 -22.21 11.09
N PRO A 7 12.20 -21.10 11.78
CA PRO A 7 10.98 -21.05 12.57
C PRO A 7 9.76 -21.17 11.65
N GLU A 8 8.96 -22.21 11.88
CA GLU A 8 7.67 -22.42 11.24
C GLU A 8 6.79 -21.18 11.43
N ARG A 9 6.52 -20.50 10.32
CA ARG A 9 5.63 -19.35 10.26
C ARG A 9 4.21 -19.86 10.44
N SER A 10 3.73 -19.86 11.69
CA SER A 10 2.34 -20.11 12.06
C SER A 10 1.40 -19.29 11.17
N ALA A 11 0.72 -19.96 10.25
CA ALA A 11 -0.41 -19.43 9.52
C ALA A 11 -1.59 -19.32 10.49
N ASN A 12 -1.54 -18.32 11.38
CA ASN A 12 -2.62 -18.02 12.30
C ASN A 12 -3.70 -17.25 11.54
N GLY A 13 -4.47 -17.96 10.71
CA GLY A 13 -5.78 -17.49 10.29
C GLY A 13 -6.65 -17.45 11.53
N SER A 14 -6.94 -16.26 12.05
CA SER A 14 -7.92 -16.10 13.12
C SER A 14 -9.20 -16.81 12.68
N PRO A 15 -9.70 -17.82 13.41
CA PRO A 15 -10.99 -18.40 13.07
C PRO A 15 -12.00 -17.27 13.19
N VAL A 16 -12.66 -16.93 12.09
CA VAL A 16 -13.81 -16.00 12.09
C VAL A 16 -14.75 -16.52 13.17
N SER A 17 -14.87 -15.76 14.26
CA SER A 17 -15.61 -16.21 15.44
C SER A 17 -17.05 -16.45 15.01
N ALA A 18 -17.43 -17.72 14.84
CA ALA A 18 -18.80 -18.14 14.52
C ALA A 18 -19.72 -18.03 15.75
N TRP A 19 -19.15 -17.65 16.91
CA TRP A 19 -19.83 -17.46 18.17
C TRP A 19 -21.10 -16.59 18.11
N PRO A 20 -21.12 -15.41 17.44
CA PRO A 20 -22.32 -14.58 17.39
C PRO A 20 -23.41 -15.19 16.50
N LEU A 21 -23.05 -15.95 15.46
CA LEU A 21 -24.01 -16.66 14.62
C LEU A 21 -24.65 -17.83 15.36
N VAL A 22 -23.85 -18.59 16.12
CA VAL A 22 -24.35 -19.68 16.97
C VAL A 22 -25.23 -19.14 18.08
N ALA A 23 -24.82 -18.06 18.76
CA ALA A 23 -25.61 -17.42 19.80
C ALA A 23 -26.94 -16.87 19.28
N THR A 24 -26.93 -16.23 18.10
CA THR A 24 -28.15 -15.71 17.46
C THR A 24 -29.09 -16.85 17.04
N GLY A 25 -28.56 -17.91 16.43
CA GLY A 25 -29.36 -19.08 16.05
C GLY A 25 -30.01 -19.75 17.26
N LEU A 26 -29.26 -19.92 18.35
CA LEU A 26 -29.74 -20.54 19.58
C LEU A 26 -30.81 -19.68 20.25
N LEU A 27 -30.65 -18.35 20.26
CA LEU A 27 -31.66 -17.41 20.74
C LEU A 27 -32.96 -17.50 19.91
N CYS A 28 -32.87 -17.58 18.59
CA CYS A 28 -34.03 -17.74 17.70
C CYS A 28 -34.78 -19.06 17.95
N VAL A 29 -34.05 -20.17 18.19
CA VAL A 29 -34.66 -21.49 18.49
C VAL A 29 -35.37 -21.48 19.85
N VAL A 30 -34.77 -20.85 20.88
CA VAL A 30 -35.40 -20.73 22.21
C VAL A 30 -36.65 -19.86 22.16
N LEU A 31 -36.62 -18.74 21.44
CA LEU A 31 -37.76 -17.83 21.28
C LEU A 31 -38.93 -18.48 20.54
N THR A 32 -38.65 -19.26 19.49
CA THR A 32 -39.68 -19.98 18.72
C THR A 32 -40.29 -21.14 19.50
N ALA A 33 -39.50 -21.83 20.33
CA ALA A 33 -40.00 -22.91 21.19
C ALA A 33 -40.92 -22.42 22.33
N TRP A 34 -40.69 -21.22 22.87
CA TRP A 34 -41.45 -20.70 24.02
C TRP A 34 -42.67 -19.83 23.67
N LEU A 35 -42.62 -18.99 22.62
CA LEU A 35 -43.68 -18.00 22.32
C LEU A 35 -44.57 -18.32 21.10
N LYS A 36 -44.38 -19.49 20.47
CA LYS A 36 -45.10 -19.97 19.27
C LYS A 36 -45.07 -19.05 18.05
N LEU A 37 -45.82 -17.93 18.06
CA LEU A 37 -46.07 -17.07 16.88
C LEU A 37 -45.33 -15.73 16.99
N GLU A 38 -45.26 -15.15 18.18
CA GLU A 38 -44.54 -13.89 18.41
C GLU A 38 -43.01 -14.05 18.33
N GLY A 39 -42.50 -15.21 18.75
CA GLY A 39 -41.07 -15.53 18.68
C GLY A 39 -40.55 -15.67 17.24
N ILE A 40 -41.39 -16.11 16.30
CA ILE A 40 -41.02 -16.21 14.87
C ILE A 40 -40.83 -14.81 14.28
N ILE A 41 -41.74 -13.88 14.58
CA ILE A 41 -41.67 -12.50 14.09
C ILE A 41 -40.43 -11.81 14.63
N LEU A 42 -40.14 -11.98 15.94
CA LEU A 42 -38.94 -11.40 16.56
C LEU A 42 -37.66 -12.02 15.99
N GLY A 43 -37.61 -13.35 15.82
CA GLY A 43 -36.45 -14.05 15.25
C GLY A 43 -36.18 -13.65 13.80
N ALA A 44 -37.22 -13.51 12.98
CA ALA A 44 -37.11 -13.02 11.61
C ALA A 44 -36.58 -11.57 11.56
N LEU A 45 -37.04 -10.72 12.48
CA LEU A 45 -36.57 -9.33 12.59
C LEU A 45 -35.11 -9.25 13.02
N ILE A 46 -34.69 -10.04 14.02
CA ILE A 46 -33.28 -10.10 14.46
C ILE A 46 -32.40 -10.63 13.31
N MET A 47 -32.81 -11.70 12.64
CA MET A 47 -32.08 -12.28 11.52
C MET A 47 -31.97 -11.31 10.35
N SER A 48 -33.04 -10.57 10.04
CA SER A 48 -33.03 -9.51 9.03
C SER A 48 -32.08 -8.37 9.41
N MET A 49 -32.10 -7.94 10.67
CA MET A 49 -31.19 -6.90 11.19
C MET A 49 -29.73 -7.36 11.13
N VAL A 50 -29.44 -8.58 11.57
CA VAL A 50 -28.09 -9.18 11.51
C VAL A 50 -27.64 -9.31 10.06
N TYR A 51 -28.48 -9.82 9.17
CA TYR A 51 -28.20 -9.89 7.74
C TYR A 51 -27.92 -8.50 7.14
N PHE A 52 -28.72 -7.50 7.50
CA PHE A 52 -28.55 -6.13 7.04
C PHE A 52 -27.23 -5.54 7.53
N VAL A 53 -26.87 -5.71 8.81
CA VAL A 53 -25.61 -5.25 9.40
C VAL A 53 -24.40 -5.98 8.80
N LEU A 54 -24.49 -7.29 8.56
CA LEU A 54 -23.43 -8.04 7.88
C LEU A 54 -23.24 -7.58 6.43
N ARG A 55 -24.34 -7.22 5.75
CA ARG A 55 -24.30 -6.79 4.34
C ARG A 55 -23.91 -5.31 4.16
N HIS A 56 -24.22 -4.46 5.14
CA HIS A 56 -23.89 -3.02 5.14
C HIS A 56 -22.81 -2.70 6.17
N ARG A 57 -21.86 -3.62 6.41
CA ARG A 57 -20.75 -3.32 7.31
C ARG A 57 -20.00 -2.07 6.84
N PRO A 58 -19.82 -1.06 7.70
CA PRO A 58 -19.11 0.18 7.38
C PRO A 58 -17.64 -0.07 6.98
N ASP A 59 -17.09 -1.23 7.33
CA ASP A 59 -15.76 -1.71 6.92
C ASP A 59 -15.50 -1.55 5.41
N GLY A 60 -16.53 -1.70 4.55
CA GLY A 60 -16.37 -1.53 3.10
C GLY A 60 -16.09 -0.08 2.68
N ALA A 61 -16.79 0.88 3.29
CA ALA A 61 -16.61 2.30 2.99
C ALA A 61 -15.27 2.83 3.53
N GLU A 62 -14.87 2.36 4.72
CA GLU A 62 -13.56 2.69 5.30
C GLU A 62 -12.42 2.06 4.48
N ALA A 63 -12.55 0.80 4.06
CA ALA A 63 -11.58 0.14 3.20
C ALA A 63 -11.41 0.85 1.86
N GLU A 64 -12.51 1.29 1.24
CA GLU A 64 -12.48 2.06 0.00
C GLU A 64 -11.81 3.44 0.18
N SER A 65 -12.09 4.11 1.31
CA SER A 65 -11.44 5.38 1.66
C SER A 65 -9.93 5.21 1.88
N LEU A 66 -9.50 4.15 2.56
CA LEU A 66 -8.09 3.83 2.75
C LEU A 66 -7.42 3.46 1.42
N ALA A 67 -8.07 2.66 0.57
CA ALA A 67 -7.56 2.32 -0.76
C ALA A 67 -7.37 3.57 -1.62
N THR A 68 -8.31 4.52 -1.55
CA THR A 68 -8.19 5.83 -2.20
C THR A 68 -7.00 6.62 -1.67
N SER A 69 -6.82 6.66 -0.35
CA SER A 69 -5.70 7.35 0.29
C SER A 69 -4.36 6.75 -0.12
N ILE A 70 -4.28 5.41 -0.19
CA ILE A 70 -3.08 4.69 -0.65
C ILE A 70 -2.77 5.06 -2.11
N ARG A 71 -3.79 5.13 -2.98
CA ARG A 71 -3.61 5.51 -4.38
C ARG A 71 -3.09 6.94 -4.52
N LEU A 72 -3.62 7.87 -3.71
CA LEU A 72 -3.14 9.25 -3.70
C LEU A 72 -1.66 9.32 -3.28
N SER A 73 -1.27 8.65 -2.20
CA SER A 73 0.14 8.61 -1.79
C SER A 73 1.04 7.86 -2.79
N ALA A 74 0.48 6.95 -3.57
CA ALA A 74 1.20 6.27 -4.65
C ALA A 74 1.38 7.15 -5.90
N GLU A 75 0.52 8.14 -6.09
CA GLU A 75 0.66 9.18 -7.12
C GLU A 75 1.94 9.99 -6.86
N ASP A 76 2.20 10.39 -5.61
CA ASP A 76 3.46 11.07 -5.24
C ASP A 76 4.72 10.27 -5.63
N ILE A 77 4.67 8.94 -5.50
CA ILE A 77 5.77 8.06 -5.94
C ILE A 77 5.90 8.07 -7.47
N THR A 78 4.75 8.00 -8.15
CA THR A 78 4.67 7.95 -9.61
C THR A 78 5.18 9.25 -10.23
N ASP A 79 4.82 10.40 -9.65
CA ASP A 79 5.29 11.72 -10.08
C ASP A 79 6.82 11.82 -10.07
N VAL A 80 7.48 11.33 -9.02
CA VAL A 80 8.96 11.35 -8.95
C VAL A 80 9.58 10.39 -9.97
N ILE A 81 8.95 9.22 -10.19
CA ILE A 81 9.38 8.26 -11.22
C ILE A 81 9.28 8.92 -12.61
N GLU A 82 8.16 9.56 -12.92
CA GLU A 82 7.92 10.24 -14.19
C GLU A 82 8.86 11.43 -14.38
N GLU A 83 9.11 12.23 -13.33
CA GLU A 83 10.06 13.34 -13.39
C GLU A 83 11.47 12.83 -13.74
N PHE A 84 11.91 11.74 -13.10
CA PHE A 84 13.20 11.14 -13.41
C PHE A 84 13.24 10.52 -14.82
N GLU A 85 12.18 9.84 -15.25
CA GLU A 85 12.10 9.30 -16.60
C GLU A 85 12.10 10.40 -17.66
N ARG A 86 11.44 11.53 -17.39
CA ARG A 86 11.48 12.73 -18.22
C ARG A 86 12.89 13.32 -18.26
N PHE A 87 13.56 13.47 -17.13
CA PHE A 87 14.96 13.91 -17.09
C PHE A 87 15.86 12.97 -17.92
N ARG A 88 15.67 11.66 -17.79
CA ARG A 88 16.53 10.65 -18.41
C ARG A 88 16.27 10.45 -19.90
N SER A 89 15.02 10.58 -20.36
CA SER A 89 14.61 10.21 -21.73
C SER A 89 13.90 11.34 -22.50
N GLY A 90 13.57 12.44 -21.83
CA GLY A 90 12.92 13.59 -22.42
C GLY A 90 13.73 14.21 -23.55
N THR A 91 13.03 14.56 -24.62
CA THR A 91 13.61 15.19 -25.82
C THR A 91 13.40 16.70 -25.84
N ASP A 92 12.72 17.26 -24.84
CA ASP A 92 12.58 18.70 -24.69
C ASP A 92 13.92 19.38 -24.38
N ALA A 93 14.06 20.63 -24.83
CA ALA A 93 15.32 21.37 -24.73
C ALA A 93 15.82 21.51 -23.28
N ASP A 94 14.89 21.63 -22.34
CA ASP A 94 15.19 21.72 -20.91
C ASP A 94 15.78 20.41 -20.39
N SER A 95 15.16 19.26 -20.68
CA SER A 95 15.65 17.93 -20.27
C SER A 95 17.02 17.62 -20.87
N VAL A 96 17.23 17.97 -22.15
CA VAL A 96 18.53 17.77 -22.81
C VAL A 96 19.60 18.67 -22.21
N ALA A 97 19.33 19.95 -21.99
CA ALA A 97 20.28 20.87 -21.35
C ALA A 97 20.57 20.47 -19.89
N ASP A 98 19.57 20.01 -19.18
CA ASP A 98 19.70 19.60 -17.79
C ASP A 98 20.57 18.35 -17.64
N ARG A 99 20.36 17.36 -18.51
CA ARG A 99 21.16 16.12 -18.57
C ARG A 99 22.58 16.32 -19.10
N SER A 100 22.80 17.30 -19.99
CA SER A 100 24.12 17.50 -20.63
C SER A 100 24.99 18.59 -19.98
N GLN A 101 24.38 19.64 -19.44
CA GLN A 101 25.10 20.82 -18.96
C GLN A 101 24.96 21.05 -17.46
N LYS A 102 23.81 20.74 -16.86
CA LYS A 102 23.55 21.07 -15.45
C LYS A 102 23.87 19.93 -14.50
N ARG A 103 23.42 18.71 -14.83
CA ARG A 103 23.42 17.54 -13.94
C ARG A 103 23.77 16.24 -14.68
N PRO A 104 24.88 16.18 -15.43
CA PRO A 104 25.25 14.97 -16.16
C PRO A 104 25.54 13.77 -15.25
N ALA A 105 26.06 13.99 -14.03
CA ALA A 105 26.28 12.94 -13.03
C ALA A 105 25.03 12.13 -12.67
N LEU A 106 23.85 12.74 -12.74
CA LEU A 106 22.57 12.08 -12.44
C LEU A 106 22.08 11.20 -13.59
N ALA A 107 22.64 11.38 -14.79
CA ALA A 107 22.35 10.58 -15.97
C ALA A 107 23.23 9.34 -16.05
N ASP A 108 24.36 9.35 -15.35
CA ASP A 108 25.33 8.28 -15.29
C ASP A 108 24.96 7.27 -14.19
N PRO A 109 24.58 6.04 -14.54
CA PRO A 109 24.26 5.00 -13.57
C PRO A 109 25.48 4.52 -12.76
N ASP A 110 26.70 4.75 -13.27
CA ASP A 110 27.95 4.29 -12.67
C ASP A 110 28.60 5.36 -11.76
N CYS A 111 27.94 6.50 -11.56
CA CYS A 111 28.42 7.56 -10.68
C CYS A 111 28.48 7.07 -9.22
N SER A 112 29.69 7.10 -8.64
CA SER A 112 29.95 6.62 -7.27
C SER A 112 29.51 7.57 -6.14
N HIS A 113 28.78 8.64 -6.46
CA HIS A 113 28.34 9.60 -5.45
C HIS A 113 27.20 8.99 -4.61
N PRO A 114 27.33 8.96 -3.27
CA PRO A 114 26.41 8.22 -2.39
C PRO A 114 24.94 8.67 -2.51
N ASP A 115 24.69 9.97 -2.64
CA ASP A 115 23.33 10.51 -2.82
C ASP A 115 22.68 10.03 -4.13
N ILE A 116 23.46 9.89 -5.20
CA ILE A 116 22.98 9.47 -6.52
C ILE A 116 22.70 7.96 -6.51
N GLU A 117 23.64 7.16 -5.99
CA GLU A 117 23.45 5.71 -5.79
C GLU A 117 22.21 5.41 -4.94
N THR A 118 22.04 6.15 -3.83
CA THR A 118 20.88 6.01 -2.93
C THR A 118 19.58 6.27 -3.68
N PHE A 119 19.54 7.32 -4.53
CA PHE A 119 18.37 7.59 -5.35
C PHE A 119 18.06 6.45 -6.33
N TYR A 120 19.05 5.92 -7.06
CA TYR A 120 18.82 4.79 -7.97
C TYR A 120 18.32 3.54 -7.23
N PHE A 121 18.81 3.30 -6.01
CA PHE A 121 18.33 2.23 -5.15
C PHE A 121 16.87 2.42 -4.71
N GLU A 122 16.51 3.62 -4.22
CA GLU A 122 15.14 3.94 -3.85
C GLU A 122 14.19 3.89 -5.04
N TYR A 123 14.60 4.42 -6.19
CA TYR A 123 13.87 4.37 -7.46
C TYR A 123 13.55 2.92 -7.86
N GLY A 124 14.53 2.02 -7.83
CA GLY A 124 14.34 0.62 -8.15
C GLY A 124 13.41 -0.12 -7.16
N LYS A 125 13.40 0.28 -5.88
CA LYS A 125 12.44 -0.24 -4.89
C LYS A 125 11.03 0.30 -5.12
N ALA A 126 10.89 1.61 -5.35
CA ALA A 126 9.63 2.29 -5.57
C ALA A 126 8.92 1.77 -6.82
N ARG A 127 9.64 1.64 -7.95
CA ARG A 127 9.08 1.11 -9.19
C ARG A 127 8.52 -0.32 -9.03
N ARG A 128 9.25 -1.18 -8.32
CA ARG A 128 8.78 -2.54 -7.99
C ARG A 128 7.60 -2.55 -7.02
N PHE A 129 7.51 -1.55 -6.15
CA PHE A 129 6.41 -1.41 -5.20
C PHE A 129 5.11 -1.02 -5.92
N ILE A 130 5.15 0.03 -6.75
CA ILE A 130 4.00 0.49 -7.54
C ILE A 130 3.49 -0.61 -8.48
N GLY A 131 4.40 -1.31 -9.18
CA GLY A 131 4.00 -2.41 -10.07
C GLY A 131 3.28 -3.58 -9.40
N ARG A 132 3.28 -3.68 -8.06
CA ARG A 132 2.53 -4.69 -7.28
C ARG A 132 1.43 -4.10 -6.41
N LEU A 133 1.26 -2.78 -6.40
CA LEU A 133 0.35 -2.12 -5.48
C LEU A 133 -1.11 -2.40 -5.85
N ASP A 134 -1.45 -2.30 -7.13
CA ASP A 134 -2.81 -2.55 -7.62
C ASP A 134 -3.28 -3.99 -7.36
N GLU A 135 -2.41 -4.97 -7.55
CA GLU A 135 -2.70 -6.37 -7.24
C GLU A 135 -3.00 -6.58 -5.75
N ARG A 136 -2.28 -5.88 -4.86
CA ARG A 136 -2.51 -5.94 -3.42
C ARG A 136 -3.81 -5.27 -3.02
N LEU A 137 -4.11 -4.11 -3.60
CA LEU A 137 -5.35 -3.36 -3.34
C LEU A 137 -6.60 -4.07 -3.85
N THR A 138 -6.46 -4.93 -4.87
CA THR A 138 -7.55 -5.77 -5.38
C THR A 138 -7.79 -7.01 -4.52
N GLY A 139 -6.84 -7.35 -3.63
CA GLY A 139 -6.98 -8.46 -2.68
C GLY A 139 -7.95 -8.14 -1.53
N ASP A 140 -8.40 -9.19 -0.84
CA ASP A 140 -9.23 -9.06 0.36
C ASP A 140 -8.35 -8.67 1.57
N LEU A 141 -8.08 -7.36 1.68
CA LEU A 141 -7.30 -6.78 2.78
C LEU A 141 -8.22 -6.26 3.89
N SER A 142 -7.90 -6.61 5.13
CA SER A 142 -8.53 -6.01 6.30
C SER A 142 -8.10 -4.55 6.51
N ILE A 143 -8.91 -3.77 7.23
CA ILE A 143 -8.62 -2.37 7.58
C ILE A 143 -7.21 -2.18 8.16
N PRO A 144 -6.74 -2.95 9.16
CA PRO A 144 -5.40 -2.75 9.72
C PRO A 144 -4.27 -3.03 8.71
N GLN A 145 -4.50 -3.92 7.75
CA GLN A 145 -3.55 -4.20 6.68
C GLN A 145 -3.50 -3.05 5.67
N LEU A 146 -4.65 -2.43 5.37
CA LEU A 146 -4.71 -1.22 4.54
C LEU A 146 -4.02 -0.03 5.21
N GLU A 147 -4.24 0.20 6.50
CA GLU A 147 -3.52 1.24 7.26
C GLU A 147 -2.00 1.02 7.26
N THR A 148 -1.57 -0.23 7.46
CA THR A 148 -0.15 -0.59 7.37
C THR A 148 0.39 -0.33 5.96
N LEU A 149 -0.37 -0.68 4.92
CA LEU A 149 0.01 -0.43 3.54
C LEU A 149 0.08 1.07 3.21
N LEU A 150 -0.84 1.87 3.74
CA LEU A 150 -0.82 3.32 3.65
C LEU A 150 0.46 3.89 4.26
N GLY A 151 0.78 3.53 5.50
CA GLY A 151 2.00 4.00 6.16
C GLY A 151 3.29 3.58 5.43
N VAL A 152 3.32 2.39 4.82
CA VAL A 152 4.44 1.96 3.97
C VAL A 152 4.50 2.77 2.67
N THR A 153 3.37 3.10 2.06
CA THR A 153 3.29 3.92 0.84
C THR A 153 3.78 5.34 1.12
N ASP A 154 3.27 5.98 2.18
CA ASP A 154 3.65 7.34 2.59
C ASP A 154 5.16 7.44 2.85
N ARG A 155 5.71 6.47 3.59
CA ARG A 155 7.12 6.43 3.89
C ARG A 155 7.97 6.28 2.62
N ARG A 156 7.55 5.43 1.69
CA ARG A 156 8.26 5.24 0.41
C ARG A 156 8.19 6.49 -0.46
N ALA A 157 7.06 7.19 -0.49
CA ALA A 157 6.92 8.45 -1.20
C ALA A 157 7.90 9.49 -0.65
N LEU A 158 7.97 9.61 0.68
CA LEU A 158 8.89 10.53 1.34
C LEU A 158 10.36 10.16 1.09
N ASP A 159 10.75 8.90 1.32
CA ASP A 159 12.11 8.41 1.13
C ASP A 159 12.58 8.65 -0.33
N LEU A 160 11.73 8.34 -1.31
CA LEU A 160 12.05 8.55 -2.73
C LEU A 160 12.20 10.03 -3.08
N ARG A 161 11.27 10.87 -2.62
CA ARG A 161 11.30 12.32 -2.87
C ARG A 161 12.53 12.97 -2.27
N ASP A 162 12.88 12.60 -1.05
CA ASP A 162 14.05 13.12 -0.36
C ASP A 162 15.35 12.66 -1.04
N ALA A 163 15.43 11.39 -1.46
CA ALA A 163 16.56 10.88 -2.22
C ALA A 163 16.70 11.61 -3.57
N TRP A 164 15.59 11.86 -4.27
CA TRP A 164 15.58 12.59 -5.53
C TRP A 164 16.10 14.03 -5.38
N ALA A 165 15.60 14.75 -4.37
CA ALA A 165 16.04 16.11 -4.10
C ALA A 165 17.55 16.16 -3.74
N GLN A 166 18.03 15.20 -2.96
CA GLN A 166 19.45 15.10 -2.60
C GLN A 166 20.32 14.78 -3.82
N ALA A 167 19.94 13.80 -4.63
CA ALA A 167 20.66 13.42 -5.84
C ALA A 167 20.76 14.58 -6.85
N ARG A 168 19.68 15.34 -7.05
CA ARG A 168 19.71 16.54 -7.91
C ARG A 168 20.67 17.61 -7.41
N ARG A 169 20.69 17.86 -6.09
CA ARG A 169 21.63 18.82 -5.50
C ARG A 169 23.06 18.34 -5.62
N ALA A 170 23.31 17.04 -5.38
CA ALA A 170 24.62 16.43 -5.54
C ALA A 170 25.13 16.54 -6.98
N ALA A 171 24.31 16.14 -7.95
CA ALA A 171 24.65 16.24 -9.36
C ALA A 171 24.91 17.68 -9.81
N LEU A 172 24.17 18.65 -9.27
CA LEU A 172 24.42 20.07 -9.57
C LEU A 172 25.75 20.56 -8.97
N ARG A 173 26.13 20.09 -7.79
CA ARG A 173 27.42 20.43 -7.16
C ARG A 173 28.61 19.82 -7.91
N LEU A 174 28.43 18.59 -8.42
CA LEU A 174 29.43 17.91 -9.23
C LEU A 174 29.57 18.57 -10.62
N GLY A 175 28.46 19.05 -11.19
CA GLY A 175 28.48 19.70 -12.50
C GLY A 175 28.94 18.75 -13.59
N VAL A 176 29.77 19.26 -14.52
CA VAL A 176 30.34 18.50 -15.64
C VAL A 176 31.64 17.78 -15.29
N ASP A 177 32.28 18.15 -14.16
CA ASP A 177 33.57 17.63 -13.72
C ASP A 177 33.38 16.49 -12.69
N TYR A 178 32.53 15.52 -13.03
CA TYR A 178 32.30 14.34 -12.20
C TYR A 178 33.08 13.16 -12.80
N GLU A 179 34.05 12.65 -12.03
CA GLU A 179 34.78 11.41 -12.30
C GLU A 179 34.39 10.33 -11.29
#